data_AF-A0A6A0HD99-F1
#
_entry.id   AF-A0A6A0HD99-F1
#
_cell.length_a   1.000
_cell.length_b   1.000
_cell.length_c   1.000
_cell.angle_alpha   90.00
_cell.angle_beta   90.00
_cell.angle_gamma   90.00
#
_symmetry.space_group_name_H-M   'P 1'
#
loop_
_entity.id
_entity.type
_entity.pdbx_description
1 polymer ?
#
loop_
_entity_poly.entity_id
_entity_poly.type
_entity_poly.pdbx_seq_one_letter_code
_entity_poly.pdbx_strand_id
1 'polypeptide(L)'
;MTCVTGCDDDCDDAGAGGSRAYIACQGPLPHTLDDFWRMVVQCDVQVIVMASNETEGGKHKCECYWACEAGERRQFGEVGVSFVKSRQVCPDFLVRTLKITFPGDGGEAETRIVCQFHYSLWPDHGVPDSVKPLLAMVRLVRECQASETLPLLVHCSAGCGRTGTICAIDHVWTLLRTGVSWGVDTP
;
A
#
# COMPACT_ATOMS: atom_id res chain seq x y z
N MET A 1 6.02 -16.38 2.85
CA MET A 1 5.53 -15.01 3.02
C MET A 1 4.99 -14.91 4.43
N THR A 2 5.77 -14.36 5.36
CA THR A 2 5.34 -14.22 6.76
C THR A 2 4.43 -13.01 6.82
N CYS A 3 3.12 -13.24 6.73
CA CYS A 3 2.17 -12.28 7.26
C CYS A 3 2.40 -12.25 8.77
N VAL A 4 2.71 -11.10 9.34
CA VAL A 4 2.64 -10.93 10.80
C VAL A 4 1.15 -10.84 11.14
N THR A 5 0.48 -11.99 11.14
CA THR A 5 -0.88 -12.12 11.67
C THR A 5 -0.73 -12.54 13.12
N GLY A 6 -0.88 -11.59 14.03
CA GLY A 6 -1.31 -11.93 15.38
C GLY A 6 -2.71 -12.51 15.27
N CYS A 7 -2.80 -13.83 15.19
CA CYS A 7 -4.01 -14.56 15.49
C CYS A 7 -3.85 -15.04 16.92
N ASP A 8 -4.23 -14.21 17.87
CA ASP A 8 -4.58 -14.66 19.22
C ASP A 8 -6.04 -14.24 19.42
N ASP A 9 -6.92 -15.24 19.37
CA ASP A 9 -8.23 -15.18 20.00
C ASP A 9 -8.02 -14.91 21.50
N ASP A 10 -8.87 -14.06 22.07
CA ASP A 10 -8.85 -13.58 23.46
C ASP A 10 -7.79 -12.52 23.81
N CYS A 11 -8.16 -11.24 23.65
CA CYS A 11 -7.97 -10.17 24.64
C CYS A 11 -8.59 -8.85 24.13
N ASP A 12 -9.64 -8.39 24.81
CA ASP A 12 -10.15 -7.02 24.74
C ASP A 12 -9.06 -6.03 25.21
N ASP A 13 -8.26 -5.49 24.29
CA ASP A 13 -7.60 -4.20 24.49
C ASP A 13 -7.73 -3.36 23.21
N ALA A 14 -8.80 -2.58 23.19
CA ALA A 14 -9.12 -1.62 22.15
C ALA A 14 -8.19 -0.41 22.23
N GLY A 15 -6.99 -0.55 21.65
CA GLY A 15 -6.29 0.60 21.07
C GLY A 15 -7.20 1.25 20.04
N ALA A 16 -7.35 2.57 20.08
CA ALA A 16 -8.29 3.35 19.27
C ALA A 16 -8.43 2.84 17.81
N GLY A 17 -9.51 2.08 17.56
CA GLY A 17 -9.95 1.59 16.25
C GLY A 17 -9.33 0.25 15.82
N GLY A 18 -9.88 -0.87 16.31
CA GLY A 18 -9.49 -2.25 15.97
C GLY A 18 -9.80 -2.72 14.53
N SER A 19 -9.48 -1.92 13.51
CA SER A 19 -9.49 -2.34 12.10
C SER A 19 -8.06 -2.68 11.64
N ARG A 20 -7.94 -3.57 10.64
CA ARG A 20 -6.66 -3.87 9.97
C ARG A 20 -6.17 -2.63 9.21
N ALA A 21 -5.49 -1.72 9.90
CA ALA A 21 -5.11 -0.43 9.32
C ALA A 21 -4.09 -0.54 8.16
N TYR A 22 -3.18 -1.52 8.23
CA TYR A 22 -2.10 -1.69 7.26
C TYR A 22 -1.84 -3.14 6.89
N ILE A 23 -1.41 -3.36 5.65
CA ILE A 23 -0.71 -4.58 5.20
C ILE A 23 0.71 -4.16 4.82
N ALA A 24 1.67 -4.49 5.67
CA ALA A 24 3.09 -4.33 5.37
C ALA A 24 3.62 -5.62 4.73
N CYS A 25 4.14 -5.53 3.51
CA CYS A 25 4.69 -6.71 2.82
C CYS A 25 5.96 -6.40 2.04
N GLN A 26 6.66 -7.45 1.60
CA GLN A 26 7.78 -7.35 0.68
C GLN A 26 7.31 -6.95 -0.73
N GLY A 27 8.20 -6.35 -1.51
CA GLY A 27 8.01 -6.19 -2.94
C GLY A 27 7.85 -7.56 -3.61
N PRO A 28 6.91 -7.73 -4.55
CA PRO A 28 6.71 -9.01 -5.22
C PRO A 28 7.97 -9.52 -5.93
N LEU A 29 8.17 -10.83 -5.84
CA LEU A 29 9.11 -11.64 -6.61
C LEU A 29 8.39 -12.32 -7.78
N PRO A 30 9.10 -12.81 -8.82
CA PRO A 30 8.47 -13.42 -10.00
C PRO A 30 7.44 -14.52 -9.67
N HIS A 31 7.76 -15.37 -8.69
CA HIS A 31 6.94 -16.50 -8.27
C HIS A 31 5.88 -16.14 -7.21
N THR A 32 5.76 -14.85 -6.84
CA THR A 32 4.80 -14.36 -5.83
C THR A 32 3.86 -13.27 -6.37
N LEU A 33 3.93 -12.96 -7.66
CA LEU A 33 3.08 -11.95 -8.30
C LEU A 33 1.59 -12.31 -8.17
N ASP A 34 1.26 -13.58 -8.38
CA ASP A 34 -0.10 -14.10 -8.26
C ASP A 34 -0.59 -14.02 -6.81
N ASP A 35 0.26 -14.39 -5.85
CA ASP A 35 -0.05 -14.31 -4.42
C ASP A 35 -0.29 -12.86 -3.97
N PHE A 36 0.50 -11.91 -4.49
CA PHE A 36 0.35 -10.49 -4.19
C PHE A 36 -1.03 -9.98 -4.62
N TRP A 37 -1.45 -10.28 -5.85
CA TRP A 37 -2.76 -9.85 -6.34
C TRP A 37 -3.91 -10.60 -5.69
N ARG A 38 -3.73 -11.88 -5.37
CA ARG A 38 -4.71 -12.64 -4.58
C ARG A 38 -4.93 -11.99 -3.21
N MET A 39 -3.86 -11.58 -2.53
CA MET A 39 -3.94 -10.86 -1.26
C MET A 39 -4.66 -9.50 -1.42
N VAL A 40 -4.35 -8.73 -2.46
CA VAL A 40 -5.03 -7.45 -2.76
C VAL A 40 -6.54 -7.64 -2.93
N VAL A 41 -6.95 -8.71 -3.60
CA VAL A 41 -8.37 -9.06 -3.77
C VAL A 41 -9.00 -9.45 -2.43
N GLN A 42 -8.43 -10.45 -1.76
CA GLN A 42 -8.97 -11.05 -0.52
C GLN A 42 -9.06 -10.08 0.66
N CYS A 43 -8.12 -9.14 0.77
CA CYS A 43 -8.10 -8.15 1.84
C CYS A 43 -8.83 -6.86 1.48
N ASP A 44 -9.54 -6.80 0.35
CA ASP A 44 -10.24 -5.61 -0.15
C ASP A 44 -9.35 -4.36 -0.21
N VAL A 45 -8.11 -4.53 -0.67
CA VAL A 45 -7.14 -3.43 -0.80
C VAL A 45 -7.54 -2.55 -1.99
N GLN A 46 -7.69 -1.25 -1.72
CA GLN A 46 -7.97 -0.23 -2.74
C GLN A 46 -6.78 0.72 -2.96
N VAL A 47 -5.87 0.82 -1.99
CA VAL A 47 -4.70 1.69 -2.07
C VAL A 47 -3.43 0.90 -1.77
N ILE A 48 -2.46 1.04 -2.67
CA ILE A 48 -1.13 0.45 -2.57
C ILE A 48 -0.10 1.59 -2.52
N VAL A 49 0.83 1.55 -1.58
CA VAL A 49 1.99 2.44 -1.52
C VAL A 49 3.25 1.62 -1.78
N MET A 50 3.92 1.93 -2.89
CA MET A 50 5.19 1.36 -3.31
C MET A 50 6.29 2.40 -3.05
N ALA A 51 7.20 2.09 -2.13
CA ALA A 51 8.30 2.98 -1.74
C ALA A 51 9.67 2.40 -2.12
N SER A 52 9.78 1.87 -3.34
CA SER A 52 11.04 1.40 -3.93
C SER A 52 10.91 1.37 -5.44
N ASN A 53 12.00 1.60 -6.17
CA ASN A 53 12.03 1.31 -7.60
C ASN A 53 12.17 -0.20 -7.85
N GLU A 54 11.93 -0.63 -9.08
CA GLU A 54 12.15 -2.02 -9.51
C GLU A 54 13.63 -2.42 -9.40
N THR A 55 14.53 -1.49 -9.72
CA THR A 55 15.98 -1.65 -9.61
C THR A 55 16.60 -0.43 -8.93
N GLU A 56 17.47 -0.67 -7.95
CA GLU A 56 18.19 0.37 -7.20
C GLU A 56 19.65 -0.06 -7.04
N GLY A 57 20.60 0.82 -7.38
CA GLY A 57 22.04 0.50 -7.28
C GLY A 57 22.45 -0.78 -8.05
N GLY A 58 21.79 -1.06 -9.17
CA GLY A 58 22.02 -2.27 -9.97
C GLY A 58 21.47 -3.57 -9.38
N LYS A 59 20.74 -3.51 -8.26
CA LYS A 59 20.09 -4.67 -7.64
C LYS A 59 18.59 -4.62 -7.88
N HIS A 60 18.03 -5.77 -8.24
CA HIS A 60 16.58 -5.95 -8.34
C HIS A 60 15.94 -5.87 -6.95
N LYS A 61 14.83 -5.13 -6.82
CA LYS A 61 14.17 -4.82 -5.55
C LYS A 61 12.70 -5.23 -5.51
N CYS A 62 12.01 -5.16 -6.64
CA CYS A 62 10.58 -5.41 -6.76
C CYS A 62 10.24 -5.69 -8.22
N GLU A 63 9.51 -6.77 -8.48
CA GLU A 63 8.98 -7.03 -9.82
C GLU A 63 7.89 -6.01 -10.19
N CYS A 64 7.78 -5.70 -11.48
CA CYS A 64 6.65 -4.95 -11.99
C CYS A 64 5.38 -5.80 -11.94
N TYR A 65 4.45 -5.45 -11.05
CA TYR A 65 3.17 -6.14 -10.86
C TYR A 65 1.97 -5.40 -11.46
N TRP A 66 2.19 -4.33 -12.23
CA TRP A 66 1.12 -3.53 -12.83
C TRP A 66 1.23 -3.47 -14.36
N ALA A 67 0.14 -3.07 -15.02
CA ALA A 67 0.15 -2.71 -16.45
C ALA A 67 0.66 -1.27 -16.61
N CYS A 68 1.54 -1.04 -17.58
CA CYS A 68 2.27 0.21 -17.77
C CYS A 68 1.53 1.19 -18.69
N GLU A 69 0.80 0.69 -19.69
CA GLU A 69 0.25 1.51 -20.77
C GLU A 69 -1.26 1.36 -20.97
N ALA A 70 -1.89 2.39 -21.54
CA ALA A 70 -3.31 2.37 -21.85
C ALA A 70 -3.65 1.26 -22.87
N GLY A 71 -4.67 0.46 -22.55
CA GLY A 71 -5.05 -0.71 -23.34
C GLY A 71 -4.26 -1.98 -22.99
N GLU A 72 -3.20 -1.87 -22.18
CA GLU A 72 -2.51 -3.04 -21.65
C GLU A 72 -3.32 -3.70 -20.53
N ARG A 73 -3.37 -5.03 -20.57
CA ARG A 73 -3.86 -5.87 -19.47
C ARG A 73 -2.82 -6.95 -19.18
N ARG A 74 -2.43 -7.07 -17.93
CA ARG A 74 -1.58 -8.16 -17.42
C ARG A 74 -2.42 -9.11 -16.58
N GLN A 75 -2.07 -10.39 -16.60
CA GLN A 75 -2.78 -11.43 -15.87
C GLN A 75 -1.84 -12.02 -14.81
N PHE A 76 -2.32 -12.11 -13.58
CA PHE A 76 -1.61 -12.67 -12.43
C PHE A 76 -2.54 -13.66 -11.73
N GLY A 77 -2.31 -14.96 -11.94
CA GLY A 77 -3.27 -16.00 -11.58
C GLY A 77 -4.66 -15.69 -12.18
N GLU A 78 -5.67 -15.58 -11.31
CA GLU A 78 -7.04 -15.26 -11.70
C GLU A 78 -7.34 -13.75 -11.79
N VAL A 79 -6.38 -12.89 -11.40
CA VAL A 79 -6.56 -11.45 -11.35
C VAL A 79 -6.01 -10.80 -12.63
N GLY A 80 -6.90 -10.19 -13.41
CA GLY A 80 -6.53 -9.33 -14.54
C GLY A 80 -6.34 -7.89 -14.08
N VAL A 81 -5.22 -7.27 -14.44
CA VAL A 81 -4.84 -5.90 -14.05
C VAL A 81 -4.70 -5.06 -15.30
N SER A 82 -5.52 -4.02 -15.42
CA SER A 82 -5.52 -3.08 -16.54
C SER A 82 -5.12 -1.68 -16.09
N PHE A 83 -4.33 -1.00 -16.91
CA PHE A 83 -4.00 0.39 -16.69
C PHE A 83 -5.19 1.29 -17.05
N VAL A 84 -5.52 2.24 -16.17
CA VAL A 84 -6.56 3.25 -16.43
C VAL A 84 -5.92 4.60 -16.74
N LYS A 85 -5.10 5.10 -15.83
CA LYS A 85 -4.40 6.39 -15.98
C LYS A 85 -3.25 6.49 -14.98
N SER A 86 -2.33 7.41 -15.24
CA SER A 86 -1.31 7.84 -14.27
C SER A 86 -1.30 9.36 -14.13
N ARG A 87 -0.84 9.83 -12.97
CA ARG A 87 -0.64 11.24 -12.67
C ARG A 87 0.67 11.41 -11.91
N GLN A 88 1.62 12.14 -12.48
CA GLN A 88 2.77 12.63 -11.74
C GLN A 88 2.30 13.75 -10.79
N VAL A 89 2.44 13.55 -9.48
CA VAL A 89 1.99 14.54 -8.48
C VAL A 89 3.11 15.54 -8.17
N CYS A 90 4.33 15.03 -8.04
CA CYS A 90 5.56 15.80 -7.88
C CYS A 90 6.73 14.95 -8.41
N PRO A 91 7.97 15.45 -8.49
CA PRO A 91 9.11 14.64 -8.97
C PRO A 91 9.31 13.33 -8.18
N ASP A 92 8.97 13.32 -6.89
CA ASP A 92 9.24 12.21 -5.98
C ASP A 92 8.29 11.03 -6.11
N PHE A 93 7.04 11.26 -6.51
CA PHE A 93 6.05 10.21 -6.64
C PHE A 93 4.95 10.49 -7.67
N LEU A 94 4.38 9.40 -8.16
CA LEU A 94 3.22 9.38 -9.05
C LEU A 94 2.12 8.48 -8.50
N VAL A 95 0.93 8.62 -9.06
CA VAL A 95 -0.23 7.76 -8.77
C VAL A 95 -0.65 7.06 -10.05
N ARG A 96 -0.83 5.75 -10.00
CA ARG A 96 -1.46 4.94 -11.04
C ARG A 96 -2.85 4.52 -10.58
N THR A 97 -3.84 4.70 -11.44
CA THR A 97 -5.16 4.10 -11.28
C THR A 97 -5.18 2.83 -12.12
N LEU A 98 -5.41 1.70 -11.45
CA LEU A 98 -5.51 0.38 -12.02
C LEU A 98 -6.94 -0.12 -11.88
N LYS A 99 -7.42 -0.85 -12.88
CA LYS A 99 -8.66 -1.61 -12.79
C LYS A 99 -8.28 -3.08 -12.68
N ILE A 100 -8.70 -3.72 -11.60
CA ILE A 100 -8.57 -5.17 -11.44
C ILE A 100 -9.89 -5.85 -11.77
N THR A 101 -9.80 -7.03 -12.37
CA THR A 101 -10.92 -7.93 -12.66
C THR A 101 -10.58 -9.30 -12.09
N PHE A 102 -11.47 -9.89 -11.31
CA PHE A 102 -11.26 -11.17 -10.63
C PHE A 102 -12.57 -11.98 -10.55
N PRO A 103 -12.52 -13.30 -10.33
CA PRO A 103 -13.73 -14.11 -10.18
C PRO A 103 -14.53 -13.66 -8.94
N GLY A 104 -15.82 -13.41 -9.11
CA GLY A 104 -16.75 -13.16 -7.99
C GLY A 104 -17.40 -14.45 -7.50
N ASP A 105 -17.98 -14.40 -6.30
CA ASP A 105 -18.58 -15.57 -5.64
C ASP A 105 -19.77 -16.17 -6.40
N GLY A 106 -20.42 -15.37 -7.27
CA GLY A 106 -21.55 -15.79 -8.10
C GLY A 106 -21.16 -16.33 -9.48
N GLY A 107 -19.87 -16.53 -9.78
CA GLY A 107 -19.37 -16.93 -11.10
C GLY A 107 -19.28 -15.79 -12.12
N GLU A 108 -19.85 -14.63 -11.81
CA GLU A 108 -19.65 -13.39 -12.56
C GLU A 108 -18.33 -12.73 -12.16
N ALA A 109 -17.65 -12.11 -13.12
CA ALA A 109 -16.40 -11.41 -12.84
C ALA A 109 -16.67 -10.08 -12.11
N GLU A 110 -16.00 -9.88 -10.98
CA GLU A 110 -16.01 -8.63 -10.24
C GLU A 110 -14.89 -7.70 -10.71
N THR A 111 -15.08 -6.39 -10.48
CA THR A 111 -14.06 -5.40 -10.79
C THR A 111 -13.88 -4.41 -9.66
N ARG A 112 -12.64 -3.97 -9.44
CA ARG A 112 -12.29 -2.97 -8.41
C ARG A 112 -11.27 -1.98 -8.97
N ILE A 113 -11.35 -0.73 -8.52
CA ILE A 113 -10.31 0.27 -8.79
C ILE A 113 -9.28 0.23 -7.67
N VAL A 114 -8.01 0.16 -8.05
CA VAL A 114 -6.87 0.19 -7.13
C VAL A 114 -5.97 1.38 -7.49
N CYS A 115 -5.66 2.21 -6.51
CA CYS A 115 -4.74 3.33 -6.65
C CYS A 115 -3.37 2.93 -6.11
N GLN A 116 -2.36 2.92 -6.97
CA GLN A 116 -0.97 2.66 -6.59
C GLN A 116 -0.19 3.98 -6.55
N PHE A 117 0.28 4.35 -5.37
CA PHE A 117 1.23 5.44 -5.14
C PHE A 117 2.64 4.87 -5.27
N HIS A 118 3.45 5.40 -6.18
CA HIS A 118 4.84 4.96 -6.37
C HIS A 118 5.79 6.11 -6.03
N TYR A 119 6.45 6.02 -4.88
CA TYR A 119 7.47 6.94 -4.43
C TYR A 119 8.85 6.46 -4.92
N SER A 120 9.33 7.05 -6.01
CA SER A 120 10.51 6.59 -6.74
C SER A 120 11.81 7.30 -6.32
N LEU A 121 11.75 8.49 -5.71
CA LEU A 121 12.94 9.23 -5.28
C LEU A 121 13.30 9.03 -3.80
N TRP A 122 12.91 7.90 -3.20
CA TRP A 122 13.40 7.53 -1.86
C TRP A 122 14.67 6.69 -1.99
N PRO A 123 15.85 7.21 -1.60
CA PRO A 123 17.10 6.47 -1.70
C PRO A 123 17.08 5.18 -0.85
N ASP A 124 17.66 4.10 -1.37
CA ASP A 124 17.71 2.77 -0.71
C ASP A 124 18.52 2.79 0.61
N HIS A 125 19.54 3.65 0.67
CA HIS A 125 20.33 3.94 1.85
C HIS A 125 20.25 5.43 2.18
N GLY A 126 19.28 5.81 3.01
CA GLY A 126 19.12 7.19 3.47
C GLY A 126 17.66 7.59 3.66
N VAL A 127 17.45 8.90 3.67
CA VAL A 127 16.14 9.55 3.76
C VAL A 127 15.96 10.49 2.57
N PRO A 128 14.72 10.84 2.18
CA PRO A 128 14.50 11.90 1.21
C PRO A 128 15.09 13.22 1.70
N ASP A 129 15.63 14.05 0.80
CA ASP A 129 16.20 15.36 1.13
C ASP A 129 15.16 16.33 1.73
N SER A 130 13.88 16.06 1.47
CA SER A 130 12.75 16.82 1.97
C SER A 130 11.62 15.89 2.39
N VAL A 131 11.03 16.15 3.55
CA VAL A 131 9.85 15.41 4.05
C VAL A 131 8.54 15.85 3.40
N LYS A 132 8.52 16.99 2.69
CA LYS A 132 7.29 17.57 2.13
C LYS A 132 6.57 16.63 1.15
N PRO A 133 7.26 15.97 0.18
CA PRO A 133 6.60 15.06 -0.74
C PRO A 133 6.01 13.84 -0.03
N LEU A 134 6.71 13.32 0.98
CA LEU A 134 6.24 12.21 1.80
C LEU A 134 4.95 12.56 2.55
N LEU A 135 4.91 13.73 3.20
CA LEU A 135 3.71 14.21 3.89
C LEU A 135 2.56 14.48 2.91
N ALA A 136 2.85 15.01 1.71
CA ALA A 136 1.85 15.20 0.67
C ALA A 136 1.26 13.87 0.18
N MET A 137 2.10 12.84 0.01
CA MET A 137 1.65 11.49 -0.35
C MET A 137 0.74 10.90 0.72
N VAL A 138 1.12 10.94 2.00
CA VAL A 138 0.32 10.43 3.12
C VAL A 138 -1.07 11.07 3.15
N ARG A 139 -1.16 12.40 2.94
CA ARG A 139 -2.44 13.10 2.84
C ARG A 139 -3.29 12.61 1.68
N LEU A 140 -2.71 12.50 0.49
CA LEU A 140 -3.41 12.05 -0.71
C LEU A 140 -3.86 10.59 -0.63
N VAL A 141 -3.07 9.72 0.02
CA VAL A 141 -3.43 8.32 0.29
C VAL A 141 -4.73 8.26 1.07
N ARG A 142 -4.84 9.06 2.14
CA ARG A 142 -6.05 9.11 2.99
C ARG A 142 -7.25 9.77 2.31
N GLU A 143 -7.03 10.69 1.37
CA GLU A 143 -8.11 11.22 0.50
C GLU A 143 -8.61 10.18 -0.53
N CYS A 144 -7.75 9.24 -0.93
CA CYS A 144 -8.08 8.20 -1.91
C CYS A 144 -8.69 6.94 -1.30
N GLN A 145 -8.61 6.75 0.02
CA GLN A 145 -9.26 5.64 0.69
C GLN A 145 -10.75 5.94 0.89
N ALA A 146 -11.61 5.06 0.37
CA ALA A 146 -13.06 5.16 0.55
C ALA A 146 -13.50 4.97 2.01
N SER A 147 -12.75 4.18 2.78
CA SER A 147 -12.99 3.92 4.21
C SER A 147 -11.68 3.66 4.95
N GLU A 148 -11.59 4.14 6.18
CA GLU A 148 -10.48 3.85 7.11
C GLU A 148 -10.55 2.42 7.67
N THR A 149 -11.64 1.69 7.43
CA THR A 149 -11.76 0.27 7.78
C THR A 149 -11.04 -0.66 6.80
N LEU A 150 -10.68 -0.16 5.61
CA LEU A 150 -9.98 -0.93 4.59
C LEU A 150 -8.45 -0.83 4.78
N PRO A 151 -7.72 -1.94 4.61
CA PRO A 151 -6.28 -1.93 4.81
C PRO A 151 -5.55 -1.08 3.77
N LEU A 152 -4.60 -0.27 4.23
CA LEU A 152 -3.60 0.36 3.38
C LEU A 152 -2.45 -0.63 3.14
N LEU A 153 -2.25 -1.07 1.90
CA LEU A 153 -1.09 -1.89 1.58
C LEU A 153 0.13 -0.99 1.39
N VAL A 154 1.21 -1.25 2.12
CA VAL A 154 2.48 -0.52 2.02
C VAL A 154 3.61 -1.52 1.82
N HIS A 155 4.41 -1.32 0.79
CA HIS A 155 5.59 -2.15 0.54
C HIS A 155 6.78 -1.32 0.03
N CYS A 156 7.97 -1.90 0.20
CA CYS A 156 9.20 -1.45 -0.45
C CYS A 156 9.86 -2.67 -1.10
N SER A 157 11.14 -2.93 -0.86
CA SER A 157 11.78 -4.20 -1.24
C SER A 157 11.54 -5.28 -0.19
N ALA A 158 12.07 -5.12 1.04
CA ALA A 158 11.89 -6.12 2.10
C ALA A 158 10.58 -5.97 2.90
N GLY A 159 9.90 -4.82 2.78
CA GLY A 159 8.67 -4.55 3.54
C GLY A 159 8.89 -4.03 4.97
N CYS A 160 10.11 -3.61 5.32
CA CYS A 160 10.45 -3.20 6.69
C CYS A 160 10.76 -1.71 6.81
N GLY A 161 11.88 -1.22 6.25
CA GLY A 161 12.39 0.13 6.50
C GLY A 161 11.47 1.25 6.01
N ARG A 162 11.47 1.53 4.70
CA ARG A 162 10.62 2.58 4.09
C ARG A 162 9.13 2.35 4.37
N THR A 163 8.70 1.09 4.32
CA THR A 163 7.34 0.65 4.68
C THR A 163 6.95 1.08 6.09
N GLY A 164 7.74 0.69 7.10
CA GLY A 164 7.47 1.01 8.50
C GLY A 164 7.49 2.50 8.76
N THR A 165 8.42 3.24 8.14
CA THR A 165 8.46 4.71 8.23
C THR A 165 7.16 5.35 7.71
N ILE A 166 6.65 4.89 6.57
CA ILE A 166 5.38 5.39 6.01
C ILE A 166 4.21 5.06 6.94
N CYS A 167 4.10 3.82 7.41
CA CYS A 167 3.05 3.41 8.34
C CYS A 167 3.08 4.23 9.63
N ALA A 168 4.27 4.48 10.18
CA ALA A 168 4.42 5.27 11.40
C ALA A 168 4.02 6.73 11.21
N ILE A 169 4.46 7.37 10.11
CA ILE A 169 4.09 8.76 9.80
C ILE A 169 2.57 8.88 9.62
N ASP A 170 1.97 7.97 8.87
CA ASP A 170 0.54 7.99 8.63
C ASP A 170 -0.28 7.74 9.92
N HIS A 171 0.16 6.80 10.77
CA HIS A 171 -0.48 6.55 12.05
C HIS A 171 -0.44 7.78 12.96
N VAL A 172 0.74 8.42 13.10
CA VAL A 172 0.88 9.66 13.88
C VAL A 172 0.06 10.79 13.26
N TRP A 173 0.03 10.92 11.93
CA TRP A 173 -0.82 11.88 11.23
C TRP A 173 -2.31 11.70 11.57
N THR A 174 -2.77 10.45 11.59
CA THR A 174 -4.14 10.09 11.96
C THR A 174 -4.44 10.48 13.41
N LEU A 175 -3.56 10.15 14.37
CA LEU A 175 -3.71 10.53 15.78
C LEU A 175 -3.78 12.05 15.98
N LEU A 176 -2.91 12.80 15.29
CA LEU A 176 -2.90 14.26 15.36
C LEU A 176 -4.19 14.86 14.80
N ARG A 177 -4.78 14.25 13.77
CA ARG A 177 -6.03 14.72 13.15
C ARG A 177 -7.26 14.39 13.99
N THR A 178 -7.29 13.23 14.66
CA THR A 178 -8.41 12.82 15.51
C THR A 178 -8.38 13.47 16.89
N GLY A 179 -7.29 14.16 17.25
CA GLY A 179 -7.20 14.93 18.49
C GLY A 179 -7.17 14.06 19.74
N VAL A 180 -6.68 12.82 19.64
CA VAL A 180 -6.52 11.93 20.79
C VAL A 180 -5.55 12.59 21.76
N SER A 181 -6.09 13.15 22.84
CA SER A 181 -5.31 13.57 23.99
C SER A 181 -4.64 12.34 24.55
N TRP A 182 -3.31 12.28 24.49
CA TRP A 182 -2.57 11.36 25.34
C TRP A 182 -3.08 11.58 26.76
N GLY A 183 -3.62 10.53 27.38
CA GLY A 183 -3.92 10.53 28.80
C GLY A 183 -2.62 10.73 29.56
N VAL A 184 -2.18 11.98 29.69
CA VAL A 184 -1.33 12.40 30.78
C VAL A 184 -2.26 12.39 31.98
N ASP A 185 -2.32 11.24 32.65
CA ASP A 185 -2.66 11.22 34.06
C ASP A 185 -1.61 12.10 34.76
N THR A 186 -1.92 13.40 34.85
CA THR A 186 -1.20 14.30 35.74
C THR A 186 -1.43 13.79 37.17
N PRO A 187 -0.36 13.68 37.98
CA PRO A 187 -0.43 13.13 39.33
C PRO A 187 -1.35 13.90 40.27
#